data_AF-A0A1J4XYA1-F1
#
_entry.id   AF-A0A1J4XYA1-F1
#
_cell.length_a   1.000
_cell.length_b   1.000
_cell.length_c   1.000
_cell.angle_alpha   90.00
_cell.angle_beta   90.00
_cell.angle_gamma   90.00
#
_symmetry.space_group_name_H-M   'P 1'
#
loop_
_entity.id
_entity.type
_entity.pdbx_description
1 polymer ?
#
loop_
_entity_poly.entity_id
_entity_poly.type
_entity_poly.pdbx_seq_one_letter_code
_entity_poly.pdbx_strand_id
1 'polypeptide(L)'
;MTKQVWRALLAFTLLRIILAMVTPLTPQEAYYWSWSQAMDWSFFDHPPMATYMIWLTTHLFGQTELGIKFAAILFLFGTYIIWAKLVQEIFQKDHLTFVVVFALNSTIIYELYGFVISPDSPLLMFWSLAIFMIWRLAKTQDAKYWYWAGLAMGLSWLSKYSGIFLVPSVLLFLLLSKENRRWLATPHPYLAGLVAIVIFLPVLYWNSTHDWVSFAFQGSRRVGGLHGLGLRYFGELIGSQLFMLTPFIFGFFVWGCVKILPKVLKKQPMPDGELLLFSSGAILLPFFTLVSFKSLVKMNWLVPAYWSWLILFLNGYLSENRSRKVMKVGLVSSLVFYALGLAVILIPNVPLGDGNTWSGWRETAAKVDSISKTLSVTGEKSFVFSTNYKVSSLLRFYLKGQPETFAQNVFGEGALQFDYWRSPRTLQGKTGILVVDDRREYRFKRKKIEPWFEKIEKIDELNFANFGQHTRRIQIFRCTNYRGFAVKD
;
A
#
# COMPACT_ATOMS: atom_id res chain seq x y z
N MET A 1 28.21 6.23 -4.60
CA MET A 1 27.60 4.97 -5.09
C MET A 1 28.40 4.41 -6.24
N THR A 2 28.72 3.11 -6.18
CA THR A 2 29.52 2.43 -7.22
C THR A 2 28.70 2.16 -8.49
N LYS A 3 29.40 1.91 -9.61
CA LYS A 3 28.78 1.47 -10.87
C LYS A 3 27.92 0.20 -10.70
N GLN A 4 28.33 -0.72 -9.80
CA GLN A 4 27.60 -1.97 -9.55
C GLN A 4 26.25 -1.70 -8.86
N VAL A 5 26.21 -0.80 -7.87
CA VAL A 5 24.96 -0.41 -7.21
C VAL A 5 24.00 0.21 -8.21
N TRP A 6 24.46 1.14 -9.05
CA TRP A 6 23.63 1.75 -10.08
C TRP A 6 23.09 0.73 -11.09
N ARG A 7 23.93 -0.20 -11.56
CA ARG A 7 23.48 -1.27 -12.47
C ARG A 7 22.37 -2.12 -11.86
N ALA A 8 22.51 -2.51 -10.57
CA ALA A 8 21.47 -3.27 -9.88
C ALA A 8 20.16 -2.47 -9.77
N LEU A 9 20.24 -1.20 -9.33
CA LEU A 9 19.06 -0.33 -9.21
C LEU A 9 18.34 -0.15 -10.55
N LEU A 10 19.08 0.12 -11.62
CA LEU A 10 18.50 0.31 -12.95
C LEU A 10 17.91 -1.00 -13.49
N ALA A 11 18.54 -2.15 -13.26
CA ALA A 11 18.02 -3.45 -13.68
C ALA A 11 16.69 -3.79 -13.00
N PHE A 12 16.58 -3.63 -11.67
CA PHE A 12 15.32 -3.85 -10.96
C PHE A 12 14.25 -2.81 -11.32
N THR A 13 14.65 -1.56 -11.57
CA THR A 13 13.71 -0.52 -12.04
C THR A 13 13.17 -0.85 -13.44
N LEU A 14 14.02 -1.32 -14.35
CA LEU A 14 13.59 -1.78 -15.67
C LEU A 14 12.64 -2.98 -15.56
N LEU A 15 12.94 -3.95 -14.68
CA LEU A 15 12.03 -5.06 -14.41
C LEU A 15 10.65 -4.56 -13.94
N ARG A 16 10.59 -3.59 -13.03
CA ARG A 16 9.32 -3.01 -12.56
C ARG A 16 8.55 -2.28 -13.66
N ILE A 17 9.25 -1.59 -14.56
CA ILE A 17 8.62 -0.97 -15.74
C ILE A 17 7.99 -2.05 -16.62
N ILE A 18 8.72 -3.15 -16.88
CA ILE A 18 8.19 -4.30 -17.65
C ILE A 18 6.96 -4.88 -16.95
N LEU A 19 7.05 -5.16 -15.64
CA LEU A 19 5.94 -5.68 -14.84
C LEU A 19 4.73 -4.73 -14.85
N ALA A 20 4.95 -3.42 -14.77
CA ALA A 20 3.89 -2.43 -14.83
C ALA A 20 3.16 -2.38 -16.17
N MET A 21 3.81 -2.79 -17.27
CA MET A 21 3.19 -2.86 -18.59
C MET A 21 2.35 -4.13 -18.80
N VAL A 22 2.69 -5.24 -18.14
CA VAL A 22 2.08 -6.56 -18.40
C VAL A 22 1.13 -7.02 -17.30
N THR A 23 1.21 -6.44 -16.11
CA THR A 23 0.33 -6.81 -14.99
C THR A 23 -0.93 -5.94 -14.97
N PRO A 24 -2.13 -6.55 -14.87
CA PRO A 24 -3.36 -5.78 -14.76
C PRO A 24 -3.44 -5.03 -13.43
N LEU A 25 -4.39 -4.10 -13.33
CA LEU A 25 -4.65 -3.40 -12.07
C LEU A 25 -5.20 -4.37 -11.03
N THR A 26 -4.68 -4.23 -9.81
CA THR A 26 -5.37 -4.72 -8.63
C THR A 26 -6.60 -3.84 -8.33
N PRO A 27 -7.60 -4.35 -7.61
CA PRO A 27 -8.76 -3.54 -7.24
C PRO A 27 -8.40 -2.31 -6.40
N GLN A 28 -7.31 -2.37 -5.65
CA GLN A 28 -6.85 -1.27 -4.82
C GLN A 28 -6.24 -0.13 -5.65
N GLU A 29 -5.46 -0.46 -6.68
CA GLU A 29 -4.94 0.54 -7.63
C GLU A 29 -6.07 1.23 -8.38
N ALA A 30 -7.05 0.45 -8.87
CA ALA A 30 -8.21 1.00 -9.54
C ALA A 30 -9.03 1.93 -8.61
N TYR A 31 -9.12 1.60 -7.33
CA TYR A 31 -9.81 2.43 -6.34
C TYR A 31 -9.07 3.75 -6.09
N TYR A 32 -7.75 3.74 -5.87
CA TYR A 32 -6.98 4.97 -5.71
C TYR A 32 -6.90 5.80 -7.00
N TRP A 33 -6.88 5.15 -8.16
CA TRP A 33 -7.05 5.85 -9.42
C TRP A 33 -8.43 6.50 -9.54
N SER A 34 -9.50 5.84 -9.09
CA SER A 34 -10.84 6.44 -9.09
C SER A 34 -10.89 7.72 -8.23
N TRP A 35 -10.11 7.79 -7.15
CA TRP A 35 -9.93 9.01 -6.35
C TRP A 35 -9.26 10.13 -7.14
N SER A 36 -8.28 9.80 -8.00
CA SER A 36 -7.60 10.79 -8.84
C SER A 36 -8.50 11.46 -9.88
N GLN A 37 -9.65 10.85 -10.17
CA GLN A 37 -10.65 11.41 -11.08
C GLN A 37 -11.55 12.46 -10.41
N ALA A 38 -11.53 12.54 -9.08
CA ALA A 38 -12.27 13.51 -8.27
C ALA A 38 -11.38 13.94 -7.09
N MET A 39 -10.36 14.73 -7.41
CA MET A 39 -9.32 15.17 -6.47
C MET A 39 -9.91 16.02 -5.34
N ASP A 40 -9.40 15.79 -4.12
CA ASP A 40 -9.80 16.49 -2.91
C ASP A 40 -8.58 16.63 -1.98
N TRP A 41 -8.72 17.34 -0.86
CA TRP A 41 -7.68 17.54 0.16
C TRP A 41 -7.27 16.25 0.88
N SER A 42 -8.20 15.28 0.97
CA SER A 42 -7.95 13.94 1.50
C SER A 42 -9.04 12.97 1.02
N PHE A 43 -8.95 11.71 1.48
CA PHE A 43 -9.91 10.67 1.12
C PHE A 43 -10.23 9.81 2.34
N PHE A 44 -11.38 9.14 2.26
CA PHE A 44 -12.00 8.38 3.34
C PHE A 44 -11.03 7.37 3.99
N ASP A 45 -10.43 6.47 3.22
CA ASP A 45 -9.60 5.41 3.80
C ASP A 45 -8.19 5.88 4.14
N HIS A 46 -7.59 6.75 3.31
CA HIS A 46 -6.17 7.07 3.35
C HIS A 46 -5.85 8.52 2.94
N PRO A 47 -4.74 9.08 3.46
CA PRO A 47 -4.17 10.34 3.01
C PRO A 47 -3.85 10.36 1.49
N PRO A 48 -3.73 11.55 0.88
CA PRO A 48 -3.86 11.70 -0.57
C PRO A 48 -2.59 11.43 -1.38
N MET A 49 -1.39 11.29 -0.79
CA MET A 49 -0.13 11.30 -1.56
C MET A 49 -0.07 10.26 -2.69
N ALA A 50 -0.54 9.03 -2.44
CA ALA A 50 -0.57 8.00 -3.48
C ALA A 50 -1.45 8.42 -4.66
N THR A 51 -2.65 8.94 -4.37
CA THR A 51 -3.60 9.44 -5.37
C THR A 51 -3.09 10.67 -6.10
N TYR A 52 -2.46 11.62 -5.41
CA TYR A 52 -1.85 12.80 -6.03
C TYR A 52 -0.76 12.41 -7.02
N MET A 53 0.02 11.37 -6.68
CA MET A 53 1.02 10.87 -7.60
C MET A 53 0.40 10.11 -8.77
N ILE A 54 -0.64 9.30 -8.56
CA ILE A 54 -1.40 8.65 -9.65
C ILE A 54 -1.97 9.70 -10.59
N TRP A 55 -2.56 10.77 -10.05
CA TRP A 55 -3.03 11.91 -10.84
C TRP A 55 -1.90 12.46 -11.70
N LEU A 56 -0.77 12.82 -11.10
CA LEU A 56 0.37 13.37 -11.84
C LEU A 56 0.89 12.42 -12.94
N THR A 57 1.10 11.14 -12.62
CA THR A 57 1.67 10.19 -13.58
C THR A 57 0.68 9.82 -14.70
N THR A 58 -0.62 9.77 -14.43
CA THR A 58 -1.63 9.55 -15.49
C THR A 58 -1.84 10.78 -16.37
N HIS A 59 -1.57 11.99 -15.87
CA HIS A 59 -1.54 13.21 -16.70
C HIS A 59 -0.34 13.21 -17.65
N LEU A 60 0.80 12.67 -17.23
CA LEU A 60 2.03 12.62 -18.03
C LEU A 60 2.07 11.43 -19.01
N PHE A 61 1.61 10.26 -18.58
CA PHE A 61 1.74 8.98 -19.32
C PHE A 61 0.40 8.40 -19.78
N GLY A 62 -0.69 9.14 -19.61
CA GLY A 62 -2.05 8.75 -19.98
C GLY A 62 -2.77 7.90 -18.93
N GLN A 63 -4.09 7.77 -19.10
CA GLN A 63 -4.99 6.98 -18.23
C GLN A 63 -4.84 5.47 -18.50
N THR A 64 -3.64 4.93 -18.27
CA THR A 64 -3.23 3.55 -18.55
C THR A 64 -2.73 2.85 -17.29
N GLU A 65 -2.60 1.52 -17.34
CA GLU A 65 -2.05 0.73 -16.22
C GLU A 65 -0.63 1.17 -15.89
N LEU A 66 0.20 1.38 -16.93
CA LEU A 66 1.54 1.92 -16.77
C LEU A 66 1.50 3.31 -16.15
N GLY A 67 0.63 4.21 -16.62
CA GLY A 67 0.49 5.56 -16.08
C GLY A 67 0.17 5.57 -14.59
N ILE A 68 -0.70 4.68 -14.10
CA ILE A 68 -1.01 4.53 -12.67
C ILE A 68 0.20 3.94 -11.91
N LYS A 69 0.76 2.85 -12.41
CA LYS A 69 1.82 2.09 -11.74
C LYS A 69 3.17 2.83 -11.72
N PHE A 70 3.38 3.78 -12.63
CA PHE A 70 4.59 4.59 -12.67
C PHE A 70 4.81 5.40 -11.39
N ALA A 71 3.73 5.79 -10.69
CA ALA A 71 3.82 6.41 -9.37
C ALA A 71 4.59 5.53 -8.37
N ALA A 72 4.31 4.22 -8.36
CA ALA A 72 4.98 3.26 -7.47
C ALA A 72 6.47 3.13 -7.82
N ILE A 73 6.78 3.08 -9.12
CA ILE A 73 8.16 2.97 -9.63
C ILE A 73 8.99 4.17 -9.16
N LEU A 74 8.47 5.39 -9.28
CA LEU A 74 9.16 6.61 -8.87
C LEU A 74 9.43 6.65 -7.37
N PHE A 75 8.42 6.33 -6.54
CA PHE A 75 8.59 6.30 -5.09
C PHE A 75 9.62 5.26 -4.66
N LEU A 76 9.55 4.04 -5.20
CA LEU A 76 10.48 3.00 -4.81
C LEU A 76 11.90 3.27 -5.32
N PHE A 77 12.06 3.79 -6.55
CA PHE A 77 13.36 4.21 -7.06
C PHE A 77 14.01 5.26 -6.15
N GLY A 78 13.25 6.29 -5.76
CA GLY A 78 13.70 7.29 -4.78
C GLY A 78 14.06 6.67 -3.43
N THR A 79 13.23 5.74 -2.93
CA THR A 79 13.46 5.01 -1.68
C THR A 79 14.81 4.27 -1.69
N TYR A 80 15.11 3.54 -2.76
CA TYR A 80 16.38 2.81 -2.87
C TYR A 80 17.60 3.74 -2.98
N ILE A 81 17.47 4.90 -3.65
CA ILE A 81 18.54 5.91 -3.65
C ILE A 81 18.81 6.38 -2.22
N ILE A 82 17.76 6.67 -1.45
CA ILE A 82 17.89 7.10 -0.06
C ILE A 82 18.54 6.00 0.79
N TRP A 83 18.08 4.75 0.69
CA TRP A 83 18.69 3.62 1.42
C TRP A 83 20.16 3.43 1.06
N ALA A 84 20.50 3.45 -0.24
CA ALA A 84 21.87 3.30 -0.67
C ALA A 84 22.76 4.44 -0.15
N LYS A 85 22.30 5.70 -0.21
CA LYS A 85 23.00 6.85 0.36
C LYS A 85 23.16 6.74 1.87
N LEU A 86 22.11 6.34 2.58
CA LEU A 86 22.14 6.16 4.04
C LEU A 86 23.18 5.11 4.44
N VAL A 87 23.21 3.96 3.76
CA VAL A 87 24.23 2.92 4.01
C VAL A 87 25.64 3.44 3.76
N GLN A 88 25.85 4.18 2.68
CA GLN A 88 27.16 4.76 2.37
C GLN A 88 27.60 5.80 3.39
N GLU A 89 26.70 6.67 3.84
CA GLU A 89 27.06 7.70 4.81
C GLU A 89 27.31 7.14 6.22
N ILE A 90 26.54 6.13 6.64
CA ILE A 90 26.69 5.51 7.97
C ILE A 90 27.90 4.59 8.01
N PHE A 91 28.03 3.67 7.05
CA PHE A 91 28.99 2.57 7.15
C PHE A 91 30.22 2.74 6.27
N GLN A 92 30.18 3.61 5.25
CA GLN A 92 31.27 3.82 4.28
C GLN A 92 31.74 2.52 3.61
N LYS A 93 30.82 1.57 3.40
CA LYS A 93 31.08 0.24 2.84
C LYS A 93 30.29 0.05 1.53
N ASP A 94 30.99 0.09 0.40
CA ASP A 94 30.37 -0.09 -0.92
C ASP A 94 29.78 -1.50 -1.12
N HIS A 95 30.49 -2.54 -0.67
CA HIS A 95 29.99 -3.92 -0.72
C HIS A 95 28.71 -4.10 0.11
N LEU A 96 28.63 -3.49 1.30
CA LEU A 96 27.41 -3.51 2.12
C LEU A 96 26.25 -2.83 1.38
N THR A 97 26.51 -1.70 0.72
CA THR A 97 25.50 -0.98 -0.06
C THR A 97 24.91 -1.88 -1.16
N PHE A 98 25.77 -2.58 -1.90
CA PHE A 98 25.34 -3.53 -2.93
C PHE A 98 24.50 -4.68 -2.34
N VAL A 99 24.94 -5.30 -1.25
CA VAL A 99 24.23 -6.41 -0.61
C VAL A 99 22.87 -5.95 -0.06
N VAL A 100 22.79 -4.76 0.55
CA VAL A 100 21.53 -4.18 1.04
C VAL A 100 20.55 -3.97 -0.10
N VAL A 101 21.00 -3.31 -1.18
CA VAL A 101 20.14 -3.07 -2.35
C VAL A 101 19.62 -4.41 -2.87
N PHE A 102 20.50 -5.38 -3.08
CA PHE A 102 20.10 -6.68 -3.59
C PHE A 102 19.13 -7.43 -2.66
N ALA A 103 19.42 -7.47 -1.36
CA ALA A 103 18.60 -8.16 -0.36
C ALA A 103 17.20 -7.56 -0.24
N LEU A 104 17.08 -6.23 -0.26
CA LEU A 104 15.79 -5.57 -0.22
C LEU A 104 15.00 -5.78 -1.52
N ASN A 105 15.66 -5.80 -2.68
CA ASN A 105 15.01 -6.14 -3.97
C ASN A 105 14.64 -7.64 -4.07
N SER A 106 15.17 -8.48 -3.18
CA SER A 106 14.84 -9.91 -3.12
C SER A 106 13.66 -10.21 -2.20
N THR A 107 12.97 -9.20 -1.66
CA THR A 107 11.71 -9.39 -0.92
C THR A 107 10.52 -9.16 -1.83
N ILE A 108 9.48 -9.99 -1.68
CA ILE A 108 8.26 -9.86 -2.48
C ILE A 108 7.58 -8.51 -2.21
N ILE A 109 7.52 -8.09 -0.94
CA ILE A 109 6.74 -6.90 -0.56
C ILE A 109 7.32 -5.59 -1.07
N TYR A 110 8.66 -5.43 -1.08
CA TYR A 110 9.26 -4.22 -1.66
C TYR A 110 9.11 -4.20 -3.17
N GLU A 111 9.28 -5.33 -3.84
CA GLU A 111 9.05 -5.40 -5.29
C GLU A 111 7.60 -5.11 -5.68
N LEU A 112 6.62 -5.65 -4.95
CA LEU A 112 5.22 -5.34 -5.18
C LEU A 112 4.96 -3.83 -5.07
N TYR A 113 5.51 -3.14 -4.08
CA TYR A 113 5.38 -1.67 -3.98
C TYR A 113 6.14 -0.87 -5.04
N GLY A 114 6.93 -1.56 -5.85
CA GLY A 114 7.64 -0.98 -6.98
C GLY A 114 6.82 -0.89 -8.25
N PHE A 115 5.72 -1.64 -8.36
CA PHE A 115 4.84 -1.60 -9.54
C PHE A 115 3.35 -1.74 -9.20
N VAL A 116 2.98 -1.88 -7.93
CA VAL A 116 1.61 -1.83 -7.42
C VAL A 116 1.51 -0.64 -6.47
N ILE A 117 0.89 0.45 -6.95
CA ILE A 117 0.80 1.68 -6.15
C ILE A 117 -0.13 1.48 -4.96
N SER A 118 0.37 1.85 -3.78
CA SER A 118 -0.40 1.89 -2.53
C SER A 118 0.10 3.03 -1.65
N PRO A 119 -0.61 3.40 -0.57
CA PRO A 119 -0.13 4.34 0.44
C PRO A 119 1.23 3.97 1.05
N ASP A 120 1.63 2.69 1.00
CA ASP A 120 2.92 2.23 1.50
C ASP A 120 4.10 2.66 0.61
N SER A 121 3.92 2.80 -0.70
CA SER A 121 4.99 3.22 -1.62
C SER A 121 5.54 4.62 -1.28
N PRO A 122 4.73 5.69 -1.20
CA PRO A 122 5.21 6.99 -0.76
C PRO A 122 5.59 7.02 0.73
N LEU A 123 4.88 6.26 1.60
CA LEU A 123 5.25 6.15 3.01
C LEU A 123 6.71 5.71 3.17
N LEU A 124 7.14 4.67 2.45
CA LEU A 124 8.51 4.17 2.54
C LEU A 124 9.53 5.21 2.09
N MET A 125 9.26 5.93 1.00
CA MET A 125 10.17 6.98 0.52
C MET A 125 10.34 8.08 1.55
N PHE A 126 9.24 8.64 2.06
CA PHE A 126 9.28 9.77 2.98
C PHE A 126 9.70 9.37 4.39
N TRP A 127 9.39 8.15 4.83
CA TRP A 127 9.94 7.59 6.07
C TRP A 127 11.46 7.47 5.99
N SER A 128 11.96 6.92 4.88
CA SER A 128 13.40 6.76 4.67
C SER A 128 14.09 8.12 4.55
N LEU A 129 13.45 9.09 3.90
CA LEU A 129 13.95 10.46 3.81
C LEU A 129 14.02 11.13 5.18
N ALA A 130 12.99 10.97 6.03
CA ALA A 130 13.00 11.50 7.39
C ALA A 130 14.17 10.92 8.21
N ILE A 131 14.35 9.59 8.18
CA ILE A 131 15.48 8.94 8.85
C ILE A 131 16.82 9.42 8.28
N PHE A 132 16.92 9.61 6.96
CA PHE A 132 18.12 10.15 6.33
C PHE A 132 18.40 11.60 6.76
N MET A 133 17.39 12.45 6.90
CA MET A 133 17.57 13.82 7.42
C MET A 133 17.99 13.82 8.90
N ILE A 134 17.44 12.93 9.73
CA ILE A 134 17.88 12.76 11.12
C ILE A 134 19.33 12.25 11.20
N TRP A 135 19.75 11.37 10.29
CA TRP A 135 21.15 10.98 10.19
C TRP A 135 22.04 12.18 9.84
N ARG A 136 21.64 13.01 8.87
CA ARG A 136 22.37 14.23 8.49
C ARG A 136 22.46 15.22 9.66
N LEU A 137 21.38 15.39 10.42
CA LEU A 137 21.38 16.15 11.67
C LEU A 137 22.41 15.59 12.64
N ALA A 138 22.36 14.29 12.95
CA ALA A 138 23.27 13.66 13.92
C ALA A 138 24.74 13.78 13.51
N LYS A 139 25.04 13.71 12.21
CA LYS A 139 26.40 13.82 11.69
C LYS A 139 26.94 15.24 11.64
N THR A 140 26.10 16.21 11.27
CA THR A 140 26.54 17.59 11.01
C THR A 140 26.26 18.55 12.16
N GLN A 141 25.37 18.16 13.07
CA GLN A 141 24.86 18.99 14.16
C GLN A 141 24.23 20.31 13.69
N ASP A 142 23.79 20.37 12.42
CA ASP A 142 23.15 21.53 11.81
C ASP A 142 21.63 21.45 11.97
N ALA A 143 21.06 22.43 12.68
CA ALA A 143 19.64 22.48 12.99
C ALA A 143 18.73 22.50 11.75
N LYS A 144 19.22 22.90 10.56
CA LYS A 144 18.38 22.95 9.36
C LYS A 144 17.78 21.60 8.98
N TYR A 145 18.47 20.50 9.33
CA TYR A 145 18.02 19.15 9.04
C TYR A 145 16.80 18.75 9.88
N TRP A 146 16.51 19.44 10.99
CA TRP A 146 15.24 19.30 11.69
C TRP A 146 14.06 19.68 10.79
N TYR A 147 14.13 20.80 10.08
CA TYR A 147 13.03 21.25 9.22
C TYR A 147 12.85 20.34 8.00
N TRP A 148 13.95 19.84 7.42
CA TRP A 148 13.89 18.83 6.36
C TRP A 148 13.32 17.50 6.86
N ALA A 149 13.66 17.09 8.09
CA ALA A 149 13.06 15.91 8.71
C ALA A 149 11.56 16.13 8.99
N GLY A 150 11.16 17.32 9.46
CA GLY A 150 9.76 17.70 9.67
C GLY A 150 8.96 17.68 8.36
N LEU A 151 9.50 18.24 7.28
CA LEU A 151 8.90 18.15 5.95
C LEU A 151 8.71 16.69 5.52
N ALA A 152 9.76 15.87 5.62
CA ALA A 152 9.69 14.45 5.26
C ALA A 152 8.70 13.67 6.14
N MET A 153 8.62 13.96 7.44
CA MET A 153 7.63 13.38 8.36
C MET A 153 6.21 13.77 7.95
N GLY A 154 5.96 15.05 7.66
CA GLY A 154 4.67 15.52 7.19
C GLY A 154 4.24 14.83 5.89
N LEU A 155 5.15 14.70 4.92
CA LEU A 155 4.89 13.96 3.68
C LEU A 155 4.66 12.45 3.92
N SER A 156 5.32 11.88 4.92
CA SER A 156 5.09 10.50 5.37
C SER A 156 3.68 10.34 5.95
N TRP A 157 3.20 11.30 6.74
CA TRP A 157 1.83 11.29 7.29
C TRP A 157 0.79 11.52 6.18
N LEU A 158 1.09 12.41 5.23
CA LEU A 158 0.30 12.66 4.02
C LEU A 158 0.26 11.44 3.07
N SER A 159 1.13 10.45 3.32
CA SER A 159 1.13 9.17 2.62
C SER A 159 0.26 8.12 3.31
N LYS A 160 0.46 7.93 4.62
CA LYS A 160 -0.28 6.95 5.41
C LYS A 160 -0.22 7.32 6.88
N TYR A 161 -1.32 7.15 7.60
CA TYR A 161 -1.40 7.48 9.04
C TYR A 161 -0.34 6.76 9.90
N SER A 162 0.13 5.58 9.49
CA SER A 162 1.21 4.88 10.19
C SER A 162 2.56 5.63 10.15
N GLY A 163 2.73 6.62 9.27
CA GLY A 163 3.90 7.51 9.29
C GLY A 163 4.09 8.24 10.62
N ILE A 164 3.04 8.37 11.45
CA ILE A 164 3.13 8.97 12.79
C ILE A 164 4.12 8.24 13.70
N PHE A 165 4.38 6.95 13.46
CA PHE A 165 5.39 6.19 14.21
C PHE A 165 6.82 6.71 14.04
N LEU A 166 7.10 7.59 13.06
CA LEU A 166 8.37 8.31 13.00
C LEU A 166 8.64 9.16 14.24
N VAL A 167 7.60 9.73 14.85
CA VAL A 167 7.76 10.59 16.05
C VAL A 167 8.37 9.81 17.21
N PRO A 168 7.75 8.70 17.70
CA PRO A 168 8.35 7.91 18.76
C PRO A 168 9.66 7.22 18.33
N SER A 169 9.84 6.88 17.05
CA SER A 169 11.12 6.32 16.57
C SER A 169 12.27 7.32 16.65
N VAL A 170 12.06 8.59 16.27
CA VAL A 170 13.08 9.64 16.39
C VAL A 170 13.28 10.04 17.84
N LEU A 171 12.21 10.14 18.64
CA LEU A 171 12.34 10.37 20.08
C LEU A 171 13.16 9.27 20.75
N LEU A 172 12.91 7.99 20.43
CA LEU A 172 13.70 6.87 20.95
C LEU A 172 15.19 7.03 20.59
N PHE A 173 15.51 7.39 19.35
CA PHE A 173 16.89 7.68 18.94
C PHE A 173 17.52 8.79 19.78
N LEU A 174 16.84 9.93 19.97
CA LEU A 174 17.35 11.04 20.78
C LEU A 174 17.50 10.67 22.26
N LEU A 175 16.60 9.87 22.81
CA LEU A 175 16.69 9.41 24.19
C LEU A 175 17.86 8.45 24.38
N LEU A 176 18.15 7.59 23.41
CA LEU A 176 19.23 6.61 23.51
C LEU A 176 20.61 7.17 23.12
N SER A 177 20.67 8.13 22.19
CA SER A 177 21.92 8.77 21.76
C SER A 177 22.34 9.87 22.75
N LYS A 178 23.45 9.67 23.45
CA LYS A 178 23.94 10.62 24.46
C LYS A 178 24.22 12.00 23.85
N GLU A 179 24.85 12.04 22.68
CA GLU A 179 25.21 13.28 21.99
C GLU A 179 23.99 14.02 21.46
N ASN A 180 23.05 13.29 20.83
CA ASN A 180 21.90 13.91 20.19
C ASN A 180 20.75 14.25 21.14
N ARG A 181 20.75 13.71 22.37
CA ARG A 181 19.72 14.03 23.39
C ARG A 181 19.59 15.53 23.65
N ARG A 182 20.67 16.30 23.50
CA ARG A 182 20.68 17.76 23.68
C ARG A 182 19.66 18.49 22.82
N TRP A 183 19.31 17.95 21.65
CA TRP A 183 18.32 18.56 20.76
C TRP A 183 16.94 18.68 21.40
N LEU A 184 16.60 17.80 22.35
CA LEU A 184 15.34 17.87 23.10
C LEU A 184 15.23 19.15 23.96
N ALA A 185 16.34 19.78 24.32
CA ALA A 185 16.35 21.04 25.05
C ALA A 185 16.29 22.27 24.12
N THR A 186 16.25 22.07 22.80
CA THR A 186 16.22 23.16 21.80
C THR A 186 14.83 23.26 21.18
N PRO A 187 14.46 24.41 20.58
CA PRO A 187 13.16 24.55 19.92
C PRO A 187 13.03 23.75 18.61
N HIS A 188 14.14 23.33 17.99
CA HIS A 188 14.15 22.81 16.61
C HIS A 188 13.33 21.53 16.38
N PRO A 189 13.35 20.50 17.25
CA PRO A 189 12.51 19.31 17.07
C PRO A 189 11.01 19.64 17.11
N TYR A 190 10.62 20.61 17.96
CA TYR A 190 9.23 21.03 18.11
C TYR A 190 8.76 21.86 16.90
N LEU A 191 9.61 22.76 16.41
CA LEU A 191 9.35 23.49 15.16
C LEU A 191 9.29 22.56 13.95
N ALA A 192 10.12 21.52 13.89
CA ALA A 192 10.00 20.47 12.88
C ALA A 192 8.66 19.71 12.98
N GLY A 193 8.18 19.47 14.20
CA GLY A 193 6.83 18.96 14.45
C GLY A 193 5.74 19.88 13.89
N LEU A 194 5.87 21.20 14.08
CA LEU A 194 4.97 22.17 13.44
C LEU A 194 5.03 22.09 11.90
N VAL A 195 6.23 22.00 11.31
CA VAL A 195 6.38 21.82 9.86
C VAL A 195 5.66 20.55 9.39
N ALA A 196 5.81 19.43 10.09
CA ALA A 196 5.13 18.18 9.76
C ALA A 196 3.60 18.33 9.81
N ILE A 197 3.07 19.02 10.84
CA ILE A 197 1.64 19.32 10.97
C ILE A 197 1.16 20.20 9.82
N VAL A 198 1.90 21.25 9.47
CA VAL A 198 1.55 22.16 8.35
C VAL A 198 1.41 21.38 7.04
N ILE A 199 2.34 20.48 6.75
CA ILE A 199 2.29 19.63 5.55
C ILE A 199 1.11 18.64 5.60
N PHE A 200 0.70 18.21 6.80
CA PHE A 200 -0.43 17.32 7.01
C PHE A 200 -1.79 18.03 7.09
N LEU A 201 -1.82 19.38 7.06
CA LEU A 201 -3.05 20.18 7.14
C LEU A 201 -4.16 19.79 6.16
N PRO A 202 -3.89 19.43 4.88
CA PRO A 202 -4.93 18.98 3.96
C PRO A 202 -5.79 17.85 4.54
N VAL A 203 -5.18 16.91 5.25
CA VAL A 203 -5.87 15.77 5.85
C VAL A 203 -6.71 16.18 7.04
N LEU A 204 -6.18 17.08 7.87
CA LEU A 204 -6.90 17.61 9.03
C LEU A 204 -8.11 18.44 8.60
N TYR A 205 -7.94 19.33 7.62
CA TYR A 205 -9.01 20.15 7.07
C TYR A 205 -10.12 19.31 6.42
N TRP A 206 -9.74 18.32 5.60
CA TRP A 206 -10.72 17.42 5.00
C TRP A 206 -11.50 16.66 6.08
N ASN A 207 -10.81 16.08 7.06
CA ASN A 207 -11.49 15.35 8.13
C ASN A 207 -12.38 16.25 9.00
N SER A 208 -11.98 17.49 9.31
CA SER A 208 -12.81 18.41 10.11
C SER A 208 -14.10 18.82 9.39
N THR A 209 -14.13 18.75 8.06
CA THR A 209 -15.32 19.02 7.24
C THR A 209 -16.12 17.75 6.91
N HIS A 210 -15.63 16.57 7.30
CA HIS A 210 -16.21 15.25 7.01
C HIS A 210 -16.33 14.39 8.27
N ASP A 211 -16.70 15.01 9.40
CA ASP A 211 -16.99 14.34 10.68
C ASP A 211 -15.87 13.42 11.20
N TRP A 212 -14.62 13.73 10.86
CA TRP A 212 -13.42 12.95 11.22
C TRP A 212 -13.47 11.48 10.79
N VAL A 213 -14.21 11.20 9.71
CA VAL A 213 -14.59 9.85 9.31
C VAL A 213 -13.39 8.94 9.03
N SER A 214 -12.29 9.47 8.47
CA SER A 214 -11.10 8.67 8.19
C SER A 214 -10.45 8.17 9.48
N PHE A 215 -10.34 9.03 10.49
CA PHE A 215 -9.76 8.64 11.78
C PHE A 215 -10.67 7.66 12.53
N ALA A 216 -11.99 7.91 12.50
CA ALA A 216 -12.97 6.97 13.05
C ALA A 216 -12.90 5.60 12.36
N PHE A 217 -12.71 5.55 11.04
CA PHE A 217 -12.54 4.32 10.27
C PHE A 217 -11.27 3.54 10.67
N GLN A 218 -10.15 4.24 10.89
CA GLN A 218 -8.90 3.62 11.34
C GLN A 218 -8.99 3.08 12.79
N GLY A 219 -9.74 3.75 13.66
CA GLY A 219 -9.93 3.37 15.07
C GLY A 219 -10.99 2.29 15.30
N SER A 220 -12.20 2.48 14.77
CA SER A 220 -13.37 1.61 15.02
C SER A 220 -13.17 0.16 14.55
N ARG A 221 -12.54 -0.05 13.39
CA ARG A 221 -12.16 -1.39 12.91
C ARG A 221 -11.16 -2.09 13.82
N ARG A 222 -10.32 -1.32 14.54
CA ARG A 222 -9.30 -1.88 15.43
C ARG A 222 -9.87 -2.21 16.80
N VAL A 223 -10.82 -1.42 17.32
CA VAL A 223 -11.44 -1.66 18.63
C VAL A 223 -12.50 -2.77 18.57
N GLY A 224 -13.32 -2.80 17.50
CA GLY A 224 -14.40 -3.79 17.36
C GLY A 224 -13.96 -5.24 17.09
N GLY A 225 -12.65 -5.48 16.89
CA GLY A 225 -12.08 -6.81 16.63
C GLY A 225 -11.19 -7.35 17.77
N LEU A 226 -11.04 -6.63 18.88
CA LEU A 226 -10.22 -7.07 20.01
C LEU A 226 -10.98 -8.09 20.85
N HIS A 227 -10.80 -9.38 20.55
CA HIS A 227 -11.34 -10.49 21.35
C HIS A 227 -10.21 -11.39 21.83
N GLY A 228 -10.13 -11.63 23.15
CA GLY A 228 -9.23 -12.60 23.78
C GLY A 228 -7.75 -12.53 23.35
N LEU A 229 -6.96 -13.53 23.74
CA LEU A 229 -5.66 -13.79 23.13
C LEU A 229 -5.86 -14.72 21.94
N GLY A 230 -5.59 -14.24 20.73
CA GLY A 230 -5.73 -14.98 19.48
C GLY A 230 -4.38 -15.38 18.91
N LEU A 231 -3.82 -16.52 19.34
CA LEU A 231 -2.59 -17.09 18.74
C LEU A 231 -2.72 -17.34 17.23
N ARG A 232 -3.95 -17.52 16.75
CA ARG A 232 -4.27 -17.63 15.31
C ARG A 232 -3.80 -16.40 14.53
N TYR A 233 -4.15 -15.20 14.97
CA TYR A 233 -3.78 -13.95 14.26
C TYR A 233 -2.28 -13.70 14.29
N PHE A 234 -1.61 -14.07 15.38
CA PHE A 234 -0.16 -14.08 15.44
C PHE A 234 0.43 -15.07 14.43
N GLY A 235 -0.10 -16.30 14.34
CA GLY A 235 0.29 -17.28 13.33
C GLY A 235 0.06 -16.81 11.89
N GLU A 236 -1.07 -16.16 11.62
CA GLU A 236 -1.39 -15.52 10.33
C GLU A 236 -0.40 -14.40 10.02
N LEU A 237 -0.01 -13.58 11.01
CA LEU A 237 1.05 -12.59 10.85
C LEU A 237 2.36 -13.28 10.47
N ILE A 238 2.85 -14.26 11.25
CA ILE A 238 4.11 -14.96 10.97
C ILE A 238 4.11 -15.59 9.57
N GLY A 239 3.02 -16.29 9.20
CA GLY A 239 2.87 -16.86 7.86
C GLY A 239 2.92 -15.81 6.76
N SER A 240 2.23 -14.68 6.94
CA SER A 240 2.26 -13.57 5.98
C SER A 240 3.66 -12.94 5.85
N GLN A 241 4.39 -12.78 6.95
CA GLN A 241 5.73 -12.18 6.93
C GLN A 241 6.78 -13.13 6.34
N LEU A 242 6.66 -14.44 6.58
CA LEU A 242 7.48 -15.48 5.95
C LEU A 242 7.36 -15.41 4.42
N PHE A 243 6.13 -15.27 3.91
CA PHE A 243 5.89 -15.11 2.48
C PHE A 243 6.43 -13.78 1.96
N MET A 244 6.07 -12.66 2.59
CA MET A 244 6.40 -11.32 2.12
C MET A 244 7.89 -10.99 2.08
N LEU A 245 8.64 -11.42 3.08
CA LEU A 245 10.08 -11.24 3.12
C LEU A 245 10.80 -12.27 2.25
N THR A 246 10.15 -13.38 1.90
CA THR A 246 10.72 -14.67 1.46
C THR A 246 11.34 -15.48 2.60
N PRO A 247 11.34 -16.84 2.53
CA PRO A 247 11.76 -17.69 3.63
C PRO A 247 13.18 -17.40 4.15
N PHE A 248 14.13 -17.12 3.25
CA PHE A 248 15.51 -16.84 3.65
C PHE A 248 15.63 -15.48 4.36
N ILE A 249 15.08 -14.41 3.80
CA ILE A 249 15.15 -13.08 4.43
C ILE A 249 14.38 -13.07 5.75
N PHE A 250 13.23 -13.76 5.83
CA PHE A 250 12.51 -13.90 7.09
C PHE A 250 13.37 -14.62 8.15
N GLY A 251 13.96 -15.76 7.81
CA GLY A 251 14.86 -16.48 8.72
C GLY A 251 16.07 -15.63 9.13
N PHE A 252 16.65 -14.90 8.18
CA PHE A 252 17.74 -13.95 8.44
C PHE A 252 17.30 -12.79 9.35
N PHE A 253 16.10 -12.28 9.16
CA PHE A 253 15.53 -11.22 9.98
C PHE A 253 15.32 -11.69 11.43
N VAL A 254 14.73 -12.87 11.61
CA VAL A 254 14.57 -13.50 12.94
C VAL A 254 15.93 -13.74 13.60
N TRP A 255 16.91 -14.26 12.86
CA TRP A 255 18.28 -14.41 13.33
C TRP A 255 18.86 -13.08 13.83
N GLY A 256 18.70 -12.01 13.05
CA GLY A 256 19.17 -10.67 13.41
C GLY A 256 18.50 -10.14 14.69
N CYS A 257 17.18 -10.32 14.82
CA CYS A 257 16.43 -9.99 16.04
C CYS A 257 16.97 -10.73 17.28
N VAL A 258 17.26 -12.03 17.14
CA VAL A 258 17.86 -12.84 18.23
C VAL A 258 19.27 -12.35 18.57
N LYS A 259 20.07 -11.96 17.57
CA LYS A 259 21.45 -11.49 17.77
C LYS A 259 21.55 -10.10 18.39
N ILE A 260 20.61 -9.21 18.08
CA ILE A 260 20.61 -7.86 18.65
C ILE A 260 20.06 -7.82 20.07
N LEU A 261 19.19 -8.76 20.44
CA LEU A 261 18.52 -8.79 21.75
C LEU A 261 19.50 -8.74 22.95
N PRO A 262 20.57 -9.56 23.01
CA PRO A 262 21.55 -9.44 24.11
C PRO A 262 22.25 -8.08 24.17
N LYS A 263 22.52 -7.44 23.02
CA LYS A 263 23.13 -6.11 22.98
C LYS A 263 22.20 -5.06 23.59
N VAL A 264 20.91 -5.14 23.26
CA VAL A 264 19.87 -4.25 23.80
C VAL A 264 19.67 -4.48 25.30
N LEU A 265 19.51 -5.74 25.73
CA LEU A 265 19.27 -6.09 27.15
C LEU A 265 20.47 -5.71 28.04
N LYS A 266 21.70 -5.88 27.55
CA LYS A 266 22.92 -5.48 28.25
C LYS A 266 23.27 -3.99 28.09
N LYS A 267 22.41 -3.19 27.44
CA LYS A 267 22.62 -1.76 27.14
C LYS A 267 24.00 -1.48 26.52
N GLN A 268 24.45 -2.37 25.64
CA GLN A 268 25.72 -2.18 24.95
C GLN A 268 25.68 -0.93 24.08
N PRO A 269 26.77 -0.14 24.03
CA PRO A 269 26.83 1.05 23.20
C PRO A 269 26.68 0.66 21.72
N MET A 270 25.84 1.40 20.99
CA MET A 270 25.70 1.31 19.55
C MET A 270 26.13 2.64 18.93
N PRO A 271 26.90 2.64 17.82
CA PRO A 271 27.15 3.85 17.06
C PRO A 271 25.84 4.51 16.62
N ASP A 272 25.79 5.83 16.55
CA ASP A 272 24.55 6.58 16.28
C ASP A 272 23.82 6.13 15.00
N GLY A 273 24.56 5.79 13.94
CA GLY A 273 23.95 5.30 12.70
C GLY A 273 23.25 3.95 12.88
N GLU A 274 23.84 3.02 13.64
CA GLU A 274 23.21 1.74 13.99
C GLU A 274 22.03 1.94 14.93
N LEU A 275 22.18 2.83 15.91
CA LEU A 275 21.14 3.18 16.87
C LEU A 275 19.93 3.82 16.20
N LEU A 276 20.13 4.67 15.21
CA LEU A 276 19.07 5.30 14.43
C LEU A 276 18.31 4.27 13.59
N LEU A 277 19.03 3.36 12.91
CA LEU A 277 18.41 2.26 12.15
C LEU A 277 17.60 1.32 13.05
N PHE A 278 18.13 1.01 14.24
CA PHE A 278 17.42 0.26 15.27
C PHE A 278 16.15 1.01 15.71
N SER A 279 16.28 2.28 16.09
CA SER A 279 15.17 3.08 16.61
C SER A 279 14.05 3.28 15.59
N SER A 280 14.37 3.40 14.30
CA SER A 280 13.40 3.47 13.19
C SER A 280 12.39 2.31 13.24
N GLY A 281 12.85 1.07 13.46
CA GLY A 281 11.99 -0.11 13.50
C GLY A 281 11.50 -0.52 14.89
N ALA A 282 12.16 -0.06 15.96
CA ALA A 282 12.00 -0.57 17.33
C ALA A 282 10.66 -0.25 17.99
N ILE A 283 9.91 0.73 17.49
CA ILE A 283 8.56 1.04 18.00
C ILE A 283 7.50 0.27 17.20
N LEU A 284 7.52 0.44 15.88
CA LEU A 284 6.47 -0.06 14.99
C LEU A 284 6.42 -1.59 14.95
N LEU A 285 7.59 -2.26 14.89
CA LEU A 285 7.65 -3.72 14.76
C LEU A 285 7.09 -4.42 16.01
N PRO A 286 7.53 -4.11 17.25
CA PRO A 286 6.92 -4.70 18.44
C PRO A 286 5.46 -4.31 18.60
N PHE A 287 5.09 -3.06 18.30
CA PHE A 287 3.70 -2.61 18.41
C PHE A 287 2.75 -3.48 17.59
N PHE A 288 2.99 -3.63 16.28
CA PHE A 288 2.10 -4.44 15.45
C PHE A 288 2.23 -5.95 15.72
N THR A 289 3.40 -6.43 16.14
CA THR A 289 3.53 -7.82 16.61
C THR A 289 2.64 -8.07 17.83
N LEU A 290 2.61 -7.14 18.79
CA LEU A 290 1.75 -7.26 19.99
C LEU A 290 0.26 -7.14 19.63
N VAL A 291 -0.10 -6.23 18.73
CA VAL A 291 -1.48 -6.09 18.21
C VAL A 291 -1.97 -7.38 17.56
N SER A 292 -1.08 -8.16 16.94
CA SER A 292 -1.43 -9.42 16.28
C SER A 292 -1.89 -10.52 17.25
N PHE A 293 -1.63 -10.39 18.56
CA PHE A 293 -2.20 -11.30 19.55
C PHE A 293 -3.68 -11.01 19.83
N LYS A 294 -4.23 -9.89 19.36
CA LYS A 294 -5.61 -9.47 19.64
C LYS A 294 -6.46 -9.27 18.40
N SER A 295 -5.85 -9.02 17.25
CA SER A 295 -6.57 -8.70 16.02
C SER A 295 -5.72 -9.01 14.78
N LEU A 296 -6.36 -9.19 13.64
CA LEU A 296 -5.66 -9.37 12.36
C LEU A 296 -4.82 -8.12 12.04
N VAL A 297 -3.52 -8.31 11.89
CA VAL A 297 -2.59 -7.29 11.40
C VAL A 297 -2.40 -7.48 9.92
N LYS A 298 -2.66 -6.43 9.12
CA LYS A 298 -2.44 -6.53 7.68
C LYS A 298 -0.96 -6.76 7.43
N MET A 299 -0.70 -7.66 6.48
CA MET A 299 0.63 -8.11 6.05
C MET A 299 1.62 -6.97 5.76
N ASN A 300 1.14 -5.80 5.33
CA ASN A 300 1.96 -4.64 5.02
C ASN A 300 2.33 -3.74 6.21
N TRP A 301 1.70 -3.88 7.37
CA TRP A 301 1.83 -2.88 8.44
C TRP A 301 3.24 -2.80 9.04
N LEU A 302 4.02 -3.89 8.98
CA LEU A 302 5.38 -3.97 9.53
C LEU A 302 6.46 -3.47 8.57
N VAL A 303 6.12 -3.23 7.30
CA VAL A 303 7.10 -2.96 6.24
C VAL A 303 8.03 -1.77 6.51
N PRO A 304 7.56 -0.63 7.08
CA PRO A 304 8.45 0.49 7.40
C PRO A 304 9.55 0.16 8.42
N ALA A 305 9.44 -0.93 9.19
CA ALA A 305 10.47 -1.35 10.13
C ALA A 305 11.52 -2.30 9.52
N TYR A 306 11.17 -3.08 8.49
CA TYR A 306 12.04 -4.14 7.99
C TYR A 306 13.32 -3.61 7.35
N TRP A 307 13.25 -2.56 6.54
CA TRP A 307 14.40 -2.09 5.76
C TRP A 307 15.55 -1.64 6.67
N SER A 308 15.25 -0.90 7.76
CA SER A 308 16.30 -0.34 8.62
C SER A 308 16.98 -1.42 9.45
N TRP A 309 16.22 -2.40 9.93
CA TRP A 309 16.74 -3.54 10.67
C TRP A 309 17.49 -4.52 9.76
N LEU A 310 17.03 -4.76 8.53
CA LEU A 310 17.77 -5.55 7.55
C LEU A 310 19.14 -4.94 7.23
N ILE A 311 19.23 -3.61 7.06
CA ILE A 311 20.51 -2.92 6.90
C ILE A 311 21.43 -3.19 8.09
N LEU A 312 20.92 -2.99 9.31
CA LEU A 312 21.66 -3.19 10.55
C LEU A 312 22.17 -4.64 10.68
N PHE A 313 21.32 -5.62 10.41
CA PHE A 313 21.64 -7.04 10.51
C PHE A 313 22.64 -7.48 9.43
N LEU A 314 22.53 -6.95 8.21
CA LEU A 314 23.49 -7.20 7.14
C LEU A 314 24.88 -6.62 7.48
N ASN A 315 24.96 -5.42 8.06
CA ASN A 315 26.24 -4.87 8.53
C ASN A 315 26.86 -5.76 9.61
N GLY A 316 26.07 -6.20 10.59
CA GLY A 316 26.54 -7.11 11.65
C GLY A 316 27.05 -8.45 11.09
N TYR A 317 26.26 -9.09 10.21
CA TYR A 317 26.62 -10.37 9.59
C TYR A 317 27.93 -10.29 8.79
N LEU A 318 28.10 -9.23 7.98
CA LEU A 318 29.30 -9.05 7.17
C LEU A 318 30.53 -8.65 7.98
N SER A 319 30.34 -7.94 9.10
CA SER A 319 31.45 -7.53 9.97
C SER A 319 32.00 -8.69 10.81
N GLU A 320 31.19 -9.70 11.12
CA GLU A 320 31.64 -10.97 11.73
C GLU A 320 32.35 -11.92 10.74
N ASN A 321 32.63 -11.46 9.51
CA ASN A 321 33.24 -12.25 8.42
C ASN A 321 32.54 -13.61 8.19
N ARG A 322 31.22 -13.64 8.34
CA ARG A 322 30.40 -14.83 8.14
C ARG A 322 30.37 -15.27 6.67
N SER A 323 29.91 -16.49 6.44
CA SER A 323 29.94 -17.13 5.12
C SER A 323 29.19 -16.31 4.06
N ARG A 324 29.94 -15.64 3.19
CA ARG A 324 29.41 -14.95 2.00
C ARG A 324 28.67 -15.92 1.07
N LYS A 325 29.03 -17.20 1.08
CA LYS A 325 28.35 -18.26 0.33
C LYS A 325 26.91 -18.46 0.82
N VAL A 326 26.68 -18.52 2.12
CA VAL A 326 25.33 -18.66 2.70
C VAL A 326 24.46 -17.47 2.32
N MET A 327 24.99 -16.25 2.46
CA MET A 327 24.28 -15.04 2.05
C MET A 327 23.94 -15.06 0.55
N LYS A 328 24.91 -15.38 -0.32
CA LYS A 328 24.67 -15.46 -1.77
C LYS A 328 23.60 -16.49 -2.12
N VAL A 329 23.70 -17.71 -1.59
CA VAL A 329 22.73 -18.79 -1.84
C VAL A 329 21.33 -18.40 -1.35
N GLY A 330 21.23 -17.80 -0.16
CA GLY A 330 19.97 -17.34 0.38
C GLY A 330 19.33 -16.19 -0.38
N LEU A 331 20.12 -15.24 -0.87
CA LEU A 331 19.60 -14.17 -1.73
C LEU A 331 19.14 -14.70 -3.08
N VAL A 332 19.87 -15.66 -3.67
CA VAL A 332 19.43 -16.34 -4.90
C VAL A 332 18.14 -17.12 -4.66
N SER A 333 18.00 -17.85 -3.55
CA SER A 333 16.75 -18.56 -3.25
C SER A 333 15.57 -17.61 -3.03
N SER A 334 15.83 -16.43 -2.44
CA SER A 334 14.83 -15.35 -2.29
C SER A 334 14.38 -14.83 -3.66
N LEU A 335 15.32 -14.61 -4.59
CA LEU A 335 14.99 -14.21 -5.97
C LEU A 335 14.21 -15.28 -6.73
N VAL A 336 14.54 -16.56 -6.56
CA VAL A 336 13.78 -17.66 -7.15
C VAL A 336 12.36 -17.67 -6.59
N PHE A 337 12.21 -17.53 -5.27
CA PHE A 337 10.90 -17.45 -4.63
C PHE A 337 10.08 -16.24 -5.11
N TYR A 338 10.72 -15.09 -5.27
CA TYR A 338 10.13 -13.91 -5.90
C TYR A 338 9.68 -14.17 -7.35
N ALA A 339 10.54 -14.79 -8.17
CA ALA A 339 10.21 -15.12 -9.56
C ALA A 339 9.02 -16.09 -9.66
N LEU A 340 8.92 -17.06 -8.75
CA LEU A 340 7.74 -17.94 -8.64
C LEU A 340 6.48 -17.15 -8.28
N GLY A 341 6.58 -16.20 -7.33
CA GLY A 341 5.48 -15.29 -7.00
C GLY A 341 5.03 -14.43 -8.18
N LEU A 342 5.98 -13.90 -8.97
CA LEU A 342 5.66 -13.17 -10.20
C LEU A 342 4.98 -14.05 -11.24
N ALA A 343 5.45 -15.29 -11.43
CA ALA A 343 4.86 -16.22 -12.38
C ALA A 343 3.36 -16.44 -12.07
N VAL A 344 3.00 -16.55 -10.79
CA VAL A 344 1.59 -16.66 -10.36
C VAL A 344 0.76 -15.44 -10.77
N ILE A 345 1.29 -14.21 -10.67
CA ILE A 345 0.57 -12.98 -11.04
C ILE A 345 0.41 -12.85 -12.55
N LEU A 346 1.43 -13.27 -13.32
CA LEU A 346 1.47 -13.15 -14.77
C LEU A 346 0.60 -14.18 -15.50
N ILE A 347 0.25 -15.29 -14.85
CA ILE A 347 -0.65 -16.30 -15.42
C ILE A 347 -2.11 -15.80 -15.29
N PRO A 348 -2.81 -15.52 -16.41
CA PRO A 348 -4.20 -15.08 -16.37
C PRO A 348 -5.10 -16.14 -15.73
N ASN A 349 -6.09 -15.73 -14.95
CA ASN A 349 -7.09 -16.63 -14.39
C ASN A 349 -6.48 -17.81 -13.61
N VAL A 350 -5.34 -17.64 -12.94
CA VAL A 350 -4.77 -18.68 -12.07
C VAL A 350 -5.80 -19.08 -10.97
N PRO A 351 -6.01 -20.39 -10.68
CA PRO A 351 -7.07 -20.88 -9.78
C PRO A 351 -6.72 -20.70 -8.30
N LEU A 352 -6.61 -19.45 -7.85
CA LEU A 352 -6.34 -19.08 -6.45
C LEU A 352 -7.61 -18.83 -5.63
N GLY A 353 -8.79 -19.19 -6.16
CA GLY A 353 -10.08 -18.83 -5.59
C GLY A 353 -10.20 -17.32 -5.39
N ASP A 354 -10.60 -16.89 -4.19
CA ASP A 354 -10.74 -15.47 -3.83
C ASP A 354 -9.41 -14.67 -3.93
N GLY A 355 -8.27 -15.37 -4.00
CA GLY A 355 -6.93 -14.76 -4.11
C GLY A 355 -6.62 -14.16 -5.48
N ASN A 356 -7.27 -14.64 -6.56
CA ASN A 356 -7.16 -13.99 -7.87
C ASN A 356 -8.10 -12.79 -7.89
N THR A 357 -7.55 -11.58 -7.87
CA THR A 357 -8.34 -10.35 -7.80
C THR A 357 -8.26 -9.47 -9.05
N TRP A 358 -7.38 -9.84 -9.99
CA TRP A 358 -6.94 -8.98 -11.09
C TRP A 358 -7.32 -9.49 -12.49
N SER A 359 -7.67 -10.78 -12.64
CA SER A 359 -7.99 -11.37 -13.95
C SER A 359 -9.46 -11.23 -14.35
N GLY A 360 -9.71 -11.09 -15.66
CA GLY A 360 -11.05 -11.14 -16.29
C GLY A 360 -11.77 -9.78 -16.43
N TRP A 361 -11.17 -8.68 -15.96
CA TRP A 361 -11.83 -7.39 -15.90
C TRP A 361 -11.92 -6.66 -17.25
N ARG A 362 -10.97 -6.90 -18.17
CA ARG A 362 -11.00 -6.32 -19.52
C ARG A 362 -12.15 -6.91 -20.33
N GLU A 363 -12.28 -8.22 -20.30
CA GLU A 363 -13.35 -8.98 -20.96
C GLU A 363 -14.72 -8.62 -20.37
N THR A 364 -14.79 -8.51 -19.04
CA THR A 364 -16.00 -8.08 -18.35
C THR A 364 -16.41 -6.67 -18.75
N ALA A 365 -15.47 -5.71 -18.77
CA ALA A 365 -15.75 -4.34 -19.16
C ALA A 365 -16.21 -4.24 -20.63
N ALA A 366 -15.54 -4.97 -21.55
CA ALA A 366 -15.95 -5.02 -22.95
C ALA A 366 -17.39 -5.55 -23.12
N LYS A 367 -17.78 -6.54 -22.31
CA LYS A 367 -19.15 -7.07 -22.30
C LYS A 367 -20.15 -6.07 -21.75
N VAL A 368 -19.83 -5.39 -20.65
CA VAL A 368 -20.66 -4.34 -20.06
C VAL A 368 -20.82 -3.15 -21.01
N ASP A 369 -19.77 -2.76 -21.74
CA ASP A 369 -19.83 -1.72 -22.78
C ASP A 369 -20.78 -2.10 -23.90
N SER A 370 -20.77 -3.37 -24.34
CA SER A 370 -21.70 -3.88 -25.35
C SER A 370 -23.15 -3.79 -24.88
N ILE A 371 -23.42 -4.22 -23.64
CA ILE A 371 -24.75 -4.12 -23.02
C ILE A 371 -25.20 -2.65 -22.90
N SER A 372 -24.31 -1.77 -22.44
CA SER A 372 -24.60 -0.34 -22.27
C SER A 372 -24.96 0.33 -23.61
N LYS A 373 -24.26 -0.03 -24.69
CA LYS A 373 -24.59 0.44 -26.05
C LYS A 373 -25.96 -0.05 -26.50
N THR A 374 -26.28 -1.33 -26.29
CA THR A 374 -27.59 -1.88 -26.65
C THR A 374 -28.73 -1.14 -25.94
N LEU A 375 -28.59 -0.88 -24.64
CA LEU A 375 -29.57 -0.10 -23.87
C LEU A 375 -29.67 1.35 -24.38
N SER A 376 -28.55 1.96 -24.77
CA SER A 376 -28.56 3.32 -25.31
C SER A 376 -29.29 3.41 -26.65
N VAL A 377 -29.17 2.39 -27.51
CA VAL A 377 -29.90 2.30 -28.80
C VAL A 377 -31.41 2.17 -28.58
N THR A 378 -31.84 1.51 -27.50
CA THR A 378 -33.26 1.43 -27.12
C THR A 378 -33.77 2.68 -26.39
N GLY A 379 -32.96 3.74 -26.30
CA GLY A 379 -33.32 5.00 -25.64
C GLY A 379 -33.19 4.98 -24.11
N GLU A 380 -32.67 3.90 -23.53
CA GLU A 380 -32.51 3.78 -22.09
C GLU A 380 -31.23 4.46 -21.60
N LYS A 381 -31.37 5.31 -20.59
CA LYS A 381 -30.23 5.86 -19.86
C LYS A 381 -29.77 4.82 -18.84
N SER A 382 -28.51 4.39 -18.93
CA SER A 382 -27.93 3.38 -18.04
C SER A 382 -26.83 3.93 -17.14
N PHE A 383 -26.51 3.19 -16.07
CA PHE A 383 -25.33 3.39 -15.24
C PHE A 383 -24.76 2.05 -14.78
N VAL A 384 -23.46 1.97 -14.50
CA VAL A 384 -22.80 0.72 -14.08
C VAL A 384 -22.55 0.76 -12.58
N PHE A 385 -22.85 -0.34 -11.89
CA PHE A 385 -22.54 -0.49 -10.47
C PHE A 385 -22.25 -1.94 -10.08
N SER A 386 -21.72 -2.12 -8.87
CA SER A 386 -21.44 -3.43 -8.30
C SER A 386 -21.81 -3.49 -6.81
N THR A 387 -21.84 -4.69 -6.26
CA THR A 387 -22.00 -4.95 -4.82
C THR A 387 -20.76 -4.61 -4.00
N ASN A 388 -19.67 -4.17 -4.63
CA ASN A 388 -18.46 -3.78 -3.96
C ASN A 388 -17.68 -2.68 -4.71
N TYR A 389 -17.25 -1.65 -3.97
CA TYR A 389 -16.42 -0.55 -4.48
C TYR A 389 -15.18 -1.00 -5.26
N LYS A 390 -14.57 -2.14 -4.90
CA LYS A 390 -13.41 -2.71 -5.60
C LYS A 390 -13.74 -3.10 -7.04
N VAL A 391 -14.87 -3.77 -7.24
CA VAL A 391 -15.34 -4.19 -8.57
C VAL A 391 -15.78 -2.97 -9.37
N SER A 392 -16.51 -2.06 -8.75
CA SER A 392 -16.91 -0.79 -9.38
C SER A 392 -15.71 0.03 -9.86
N SER A 393 -14.62 0.06 -9.08
CA SER A 393 -13.39 0.77 -9.44
C SER A 393 -12.68 0.13 -10.63
N LEU A 394 -12.60 -1.21 -10.66
CA LEU A 394 -12.02 -1.94 -11.80
C LEU A 394 -12.84 -1.72 -13.08
N LEU A 395 -14.17 -1.79 -12.97
CA LEU A 395 -15.05 -1.48 -14.09
C LEU A 395 -14.86 -0.04 -14.56
N ARG A 396 -14.78 0.93 -13.63
CA ARG A 396 -14.53 2.35 -13.96
C ARG A 396 -13.30 2.51 -14.84
N PHE A 397 -12.22 1.80 -14.51
CA PHE A 397 -10.97 1.89 -15.25
C PHE A 397 -11.02 1.22 -16.62
N TYR A 398 -11.60 0.01 -16.70
CA TYR A 398 -11.58 -0.80 -17.92
C TYR A 398 -12.71 -0.51 -18.91
N LEU A 399 -13.81 0.14 -18.48
CA LEU A 399 -14.89 0.56 -19.37
C LEU A 399 -14.41 1.63 -20.35
N LYS A 400 -14.91 1.56 -21.60
CA LYS A 400 -14.54 2.52 -22.63
C LYS A 400 -14.99 3.94 -22.23
N GLY A 401 -14.04 4.88 -22.28
CA GLY A 401 -14.28 6.26 -21.89
C GLY A 401 -14.28 6.49 -20.38
N GLN A 402 -13.95 5.46 -19.59
CA GLN A 402 -13.77 5.54 -18.14
C GLN A 402 -14.92 6.25 -17.41
N PRO A 403 -16.19 5.91 -17.72
CA PRO A 403 -17.34 6.59 -17.16
C PRO A 403 -17.40 6.40 -15.65
N GLU A 404 -18.06 7.31 -14.96
CA GLU A 404 -18.35 7.15 -13.54
C GLU A 404 -19.14 5.85 -13.28
N THR A 405 -18.71 5.11 -12.26
CA THR A 405 -19.40 3.91 -11.77
C THR A 405 -19.84 4.14 -10.34
N PHE A 406 -20.79 3.32 -9.89
CA PHE A 406 -21.34 3.38 -8.54
C PHE A 406 -21.11 2.07 -7.80
N ALA A 407 -21.26 2.08 -6.48
CA ALA A 407 -20.97 0.93 -5.64
C ALA A 407 -22.16 0.62 -4.73
N GLN A 408 -21.92 0.22 -3.49
CA GLN A 408 -23.00 -0.17 -2.57
C GLN A 408 -23.91 0.99 -2.13
N ASN A 409 -23.44 2.22 -2.32
CA ASN A 409 -24.20 3.45 -2.08
C ASN A 409 -25.48 3.55 -2.90
N VAL A 410 -25.57 2.84 -4.04
CA VAL A 410 -26.80 2.75 -4.85
C VAL A 410 -27.95 2.10 -4.08
N PHE A 411 -27.67 1.23 -3.12
CA PHE A 411 -28.69 0.51 -2.36
C PHE A 411 -28.58 0.74 -0.84
N GLY A 412 -28.09 1.92 -0.46
CA GLY A 412 -28.12 2.41 0.93
C GLY A 412 -27.06 1.82 1.86
N GLU A 413 -26.06 1.13 1.32
CA GLU A 413 -24.92 0.64 2.09
C GLU A 413 -23.71 1.58 1.94
N GLY A 414 -22.92 1.74 3.01
CA GLY A 414 -21.70 2.54 2.96
C GLY A 414 -20.68 1.98 1.97
N ALA A 415 -20.21 2.83 1.07
CA ALA A 415 -19.29 2.51 -0.01
C ALA A 415 -17.96 3.28 0.05
N LEU A 416 -17.57 3.74 1.26
CA LEU A 416 -16.31 4.44 1.52
C LEU A 416 -16.24 5.73 0.68
N GLN A 417 -15.16 5.95 -0.08
CA GLN A 417 -15.02 7.17 -0.88
C GLN A 417 -16.15 7.36 -1.91
N PHE A 418 -16.80 6.30 -2.38
CA PHE A 418 -17.95 6.43 -3.29
C PHE A 418 -19.14 7.17 -2.66
N ASP A 419 -19.23 7.21 -1.32
CA ASP A 419 -20.29 7.96 -0.61
C ASP A 419 -20.10 9.49 -0.74
N TYR A 420 -18.90 9.94 -1.07
CA TYR A 420 -18.50 11.35 -1.15
C TYR A 420 -18.36 11.85 -2.60
N TRP A 421 -18.56 10.97 -3.58
CA TRP A 421 -18.65 11.35 -4.98
C TRP A 421 -20.10 11.64 -5.38
N ARG A 422 -20.43 11.52 -6.66
CA ARG A 422 -21.75 11.89 -7.17
C ARG A 422 -22.85 11.06 -6.51
N SER A 423 -23.88 11.76 -6.06
CA SER A 423 -25.01 11.14 -5.38
C SER A 423 -25.79 10.18 -6.30
N PRO A 424 -26.08 8.94 -5.84
CA PRO A 424 -26.97 8.03 -6.55
C PRO A 424 -28.37 8.59 -6.81
N ARG A 425 -28.82 9.65 -6.10
CA ARG A 425 -30.09 10.33 -6.36
C ARG A 425 -30.23 10.80 -7.82
N THR A 426 -29.12 11.15 -8.47
CA THR A 426 -29.09 11.56 -9.89
C THR A 426 -29.36 10.42 -10.88
N LEU A 427 -29.58 9.19 -10.38
CA LEU A 427 -29.81 7.99 -11.17
C LEU A 427 -31.29 7.58 -11.23
N GLN A 428 -32.19 8.30 -10.55
CA GLN A 428 -33.61 7.93 -10.50
C GLN A 428 -34.19 7.78 -11.91
N GLY A 429 -34.95 6.70 -12.11
CA GLY A 429 -35.52 6.33 -13.41
C GLY A 429 -34.57 5.66 -14.40
N LYS A 430 -33.25 5.60 -14.12
CA LYS A 430 -32.26 4.97 -15.01
C LYS A 430 -32.19 3.46 -14.82
N THR A 431 -31.68 2.76 -15.84
CA THR A 431 -31.39 1.32 -15.81
C THR A 431 -30.00 1.07 -15.24
N GLY A 432 -29.90 0.33 -14.13
CA GLY A 432 -28.62 -0.10 -13.57
C GLY A 432 -28.09 -1.37 -14.25
N ILE A 433 -26.84 -1.36 -14.67
CA ILE A 433 -26.10 -2.58 -15.06
C ILE A 433 -25.32 -3.03 -13.83
N LEU A 434 -25.84 -4.05 -13.16
CA LEU A 434 -25.22 -4.62 -11.96
C LEU A 434 -24.26 -5.73 -12.35
N VAL A 435 -23.00 -5.59 -11.97
CA VAL A 435 -21.97 -6.61 -12.16
C VAL A 435 -21.64 -7.27 -10.82
N VAL A 436 -21.83 -8.58 -10.73
CA VAL A 436 -21.60 -9.38 -9.53
C VAL A 436 -20.46 -10.37 -9.77
N ASP A 437 -19.46 -10.29 -8.91
CA ASP A 437 -18.35 -11.23 -8.85
C ASP A 437 -18.64 -12.29 -7.77
N ASP A 438 -18.32 -13.56 -8.07
CA ASP A 438 -18.65 -14.71 -7.23
C ASP A 438 -17.76 -14.89 -5.99
N ARG A 439 -16.74 -14.03 -5.83
CA ARG A 439 -15.92 -13.98 -4.61
C ARG A 439 -16.76 -13.88 -3.35
N ARG A 440 -16.36 -14.60 -2.30
CA ARG A 440 -17.12 -14.67 -1.04
C ARG A 440 -17.30 -13.31 -0.37
N GLU A 441 -16.34 -12.41 -0.52
CA GLU A 441 -16.39 -11.04 0.01
C GLU A 441 -17.54 -10.21 -0.63
N TYR A 442 -17.99 -10.56 -1.85
CA TYR A 442 -18.90 -9.74 -2.66
C TYR A 442 -20.30 -10.34 -2.83
N ARG A 443 -20.65 -11.32 -1.99
CA ARG A 443 -21.92 -12.06 -2.04
C ARG A 443 -23.11 -11.15 -2.35
N PHE A 444 -23.67 -11.34 -3.54
CA PHE A 444 -24.90 -10.69 -3.97
C PHE A 444 -26.09 -11.17 -3.14
N LYS A 445 -26.69 -10.24 -2.40
CA LYS A 445 -27.91 -10.47 -1.62
C LYS A 445 -29.06 -9.77 -2.33
N ARG A 446 -29.70 -10.46 -3.28
CA ARG A 446 -30.78 -9.93 -4.11
C ARG A 446 -31.84 -9.14 -3.31
N LYS A 447 -32.28 -9.68 -2.17
CA LYS A 447 -33.24 -9.03 -1.23
C LYS A 447 -32.86 -7.62 -0.77
N LYS A 448 -31.56 -7.27 -0.75
CA LYS A 448 -31.10 -5.93 -0.38
C LYS A 448 -31.23 -4.92 -1.52
N ILE A 449 -31.21 -5.40 -2.76
CA ILE A 449 -31.18 -4.56 -3.96
C ILE A 449 -32.58 -4.46 -4.58
N GLU A 450 -33.40 -5.51 -4.46
CA GLU A 450 -34.80 -5.55 -4.90
C GLU A 450 -35.64 -4.32 -4.50
N PRO A 451 -35.54 -3.76 -3.28
CA PRO A 451 -36.33 -2.59 -2.91
C PRO A 451 -36.02 -1.34 -3.74
N TRP A 452 -34.84 -1.27 -4.37
CA TRP A 452 -34.31 -0.08 -5.05
C TRP A 452 -34.60 -0.04 -6.56
N PHE A 453 -35.12 -1.13 -7.12
CA PHE A 453 -35.38 -1.25 -8.56
C PHE A 453 -36.77 -1.85 -8.78
N GLU A 454 -37.37 -1.55 -9.91
CA GLU A 454 -38.65 -2.16 -10.29
C GLU A 454 -38.48 -3.64 -10.63
N LYS A 455 -37.42 -3.97 -11.38
CA LYS A 455 -37.15 -5.31 -11.87
C LYS A 455 -35.65 -5.59 -11.87
N ILE A 456 -35.26 -6.81 -11.49
CA ILE A 456 -33.86 -7.27 -11.54
C ILE A 456 -33.82 -8.60 -12.29
N GLU A 457 -33.13 -8.62 -13.43
CA GLU A 457 -33.03 -9.78 -14.31
C GLU A 457 -31.57 -10.07 -14.64
N LYS A 458 -31.16 -11.34 -14.51
CA LYS A 458 -29.86 -11.78 -14.99
C LYS A 458 -29.92 -11.78 -16.52
N ILE A 459 -29.05 -11.01 -17.15
CA ILE A 459 -28.99 -10.89 -18.61
C ILE A 459 -27.77 -11.57 -19.21
N ASP A 460 -26.73 -11.79 -18.41
CA ASP A 460 -25.51 -12.44 -18.90
C ASP A 460 -24.67 -13.06 -17.77
N GLU A 461 -23.69 -13.88 -18.16
CA GLU A 461 -22.68 -14.46 -17.27
C GLU A 461 -21.38 -14.77 -18.02
N LEU A 462 -20.25 -14.34 -17.46
CA LEU A 462 -18.92 -14.73 -17.90
C LEU A 462 -18.36 -15.77 -16.93
N ASN A 463 -17.84 -16.87 -17.48
CA ASN A 463 -17.16 -17.91 -16.72
C ASN A 463 -15.70 -17.98 -17.16
N PHE A 464 -14.78 -17.77 -16.21
CA PHE A 464 -13.34 -17.81 -16.44
C PHE A 464 -12.78 -19.12 -15.90
N ALA A 465 -11.92 -19.77 -16.66
CA ALA A 465 -11.26 -21.00 -16.29
C ALA A 465 -9.80 -21.01 -16.72
N ASN A 466 -8.97 -21.75 -15.99
CA ASN A 466 -7.60 -22.07 -16.38
C ASN A 466 -7.20 -23.40 -15.73
N PHE A 467 -6.27 -24.13 -16.33
CA PHE A 467 -5.86 -25.48 -15.89
C PHE A 467 -7.03 -26.45 -15.68
N GLY A 468 -8.09 -26.34 -16.50
CA GLY A 468 -9.30 -27.16 -16.36
C GLY A 468 -10.16 -26.85 -15.13
N GLN A 469 -9.83 -25.81 -14.35
CA GLN A 469 -10.56 -25.41 -13.15
C GLN A 469 -11.28 -24.08 -13.39
N HIS A 470 -12.50 -23.99 -12.82
CA HIS A 470 -13.22 -22.73 -12.73
C HIS A 470 -12.49 -21.77 -11.78
N THR A 471 -12.34 -20.51 -12.21
CA THR A 471 -11.53 -19.52 -11.49
C THR A 471 -12.33 -18.32 -11.03
N ARG A 472 -13.31 -17.87 -11.83
CA ARG A 472 -14.18 -16.74 -11.52
C ARG A 472 -15.45 -16.82 -12.35
N ARG A 473 -16.57 -16.49 -11.73
CA ARG A 473 -17.84 -16.26 -12.40
C ARG A 473 -18.29 -14.82 -12.19
N ILE A 474 -18.58 -14.12 -13.27
CA ILE A 474 -19.14 -12.77 -13.25
C ILE A 474 -20.55 -12.80 -13.83
N GLN A 475 -21.52 -12.40 -13.01
CA GLN A 475 -22.92 -12.33 -13.41
C GLN A 475 -23.29 -10.88 -13.70
N ILE A 476 -24.02 -10.66 -14.78
CA ILE A 476 -24.50 -9.33 -15.16
C ILE A 476 -26.02 -9.30 -15.10
N PHE A 477 -26.55 -8.33 -14.36
CA PHE A 477 -27.97 -8.10 -14.19
C PHE A 477 -28.37 -6.75 -14.76
N ARG A 478 -29.55 -6.71 -15.37
CA ARG A 478 -30.28 -5.49 -15.72
C ARG A 478 -31.24 -5.17 -14.59
N CYS A 479 -31.08 -3.99 -14.00
CA CYS A 479 -31.89 -3.48 -12.92
C CYS A 479 -32.71 -2.29 -13.43
N THR A 480 -33.97 -2.51 -13.78
CA THR A 480 -34.82 -1.52 -14.46
C THR A 480 -35.40 -0.53 -13.46
N ASN A 481 -35.51 0.73 -13.89
CA ASN A 481 -36.17 1.83 -13.18
C ASN A 481 -35.69 1.96 -11.72
N TYR A 482 -34.48 2.52 -11.55
CA TYR A 482 -33.94 2.80 -10.23
C TYR A 482 -34.85 3.76 -9.48
N ARG A 483 -35.40 3.31 -8.34
CA ARG A 483 -36.37 4.06 -7.53
C ARG A 483 -35.70 5.23 -6.79
N GLY A 484 -34.40 5.16 -6.55
CA GLY A 484 -33.67 6.16 -5.79
C GLY A 484 -33.95 6.13 -4.30
N PHE A 485 -33.32 7.04 -3.59
CA PHE A 485 -33.66 7.34 -2.21
C PHE A 485 -34.88 8.26 -2.20
N ALA A 486 -35.85 8.01 -1.32
CA ALA A 486 -36.92 8.99 -1.08
C ALA A 486 -36.29 10.38 -0.85
N VAL A 487 -36.87 11.41 -1.47
CA VAL A 487 -36.52 12.79 -1.15
C VAL A 487 -36.85 12.93 0.33
N LYS A 488 -35.83 13.17 1.16
CA LYS A 488 -36.09 13.66 2.51
C LYS A 488 -36.37 15.14 2.29
N ASP A 489 -37.59 15.56 2.59
CA ASP A 489 -37.97 16.97 2.63
C ASP A 489 -37.04 17.80 3.52
#